data_AF-A0A382WQJ3-F1
#
_entry.id   AF-A0A382WQJ3-F1
#
_cell.length_a   1.000
_cell.length_b   1.000
_cell.length_c   1.000
_cell.angle_alpha   90.00
_cell.angle_beta   90.00
_cell.angle_gamma   90.00
#
_symmetry.space_group_name_H-M   'P 1'
#
loop_
_entity.id
_entity.type
_entity.pdbx_description
1 polymer ?
#
loop_
_entity_poly.entity_id
_entity_poly.type
_entity_poly.pdbx_seq_one_letter_code
_entity_poly.pdbx_strand_id
1 'polypeptide(L)'
;MAYVNNRTIHDADAHVMEFPDKIVEFISSKYREEFRPFLQKRDQSWIEKMKSLQNDPEYRAGAEREIMLRRGHTALGAFRKEDRPKTLDYLGFTSQLVFTSDALGNYGLETGKTNKLACEAARAHNRMMVDFCNVDNRMLATGYVPLVDLQEAPRIALEALEMGCKG
;
A
#
# COMPACT_ATOMS: atom_id res chain seq x y z
N MET A 1 15.99 1.20 21.13
CA MET A 1 14.81 1.61 21.94
C MET A 1 13.85 2.32 21.01
N ALA A 2 12.54 2.12 21.18
CA ALA A 2 11.56 2.74 20.29
C ALA A 2 11.67 4.27 20.29
N TYR A 3 11.28 4.92 19.20
CA TYR A 3 11.27 6.37 19.05
C TYR A 3 10.30 7.02 20.05
N VAL A 4 9.08 6.50 20.13
CA VAL A 4 8.12 6.87 21.17
C VAL A 4 8.09 5.81 22.26
N ASN A 5 8.14 6.26 23.51
CA ASN A 5 7.96 5.43 24.69
C ASN A 5 6.93 6.09 25.63
N ASN A 6 6.33 5.31 26.52
CA ASN A 6 5.40 5.75 27.57
C ASN A 6 4.12 6.44 27.07
N ARG A 7 3.74 6.22 25.82
CA ARG A 7 2.46 6.67 25.24
C ARG A 7 1.93 5.63 24.28
N THR A 8 0.61 5.51 24.24
CA THR A 8 -0.09 4.77 23.19
C THR A 8 -0.30 5.73 22.02
N ILE A 9 0.23 5.38 20.85
CA ILE A 9 0.06 6.16 19.62
C ILE A 9 -0.57 5.28 18.55
N HIS A 10 -1.68 5.74 17.98
CA HIS A 10 -2.25 5.21 16.76
C HIS A 10 -1.94 6.21 15.65
N ASP A 11 -1.16 5.79 14.68
CA ASP A 11 -0.81 6.61 13.52
C ASP A 11 -1.94 6.49 12.48
N ALA A 12 -2.60 7.61 12.25
CA ALA A 12 -3.80 7.68 11.43
C ALA A 12 -3.52 7.92 9.94
N ASP A 13 -2.25 8.09 9.55
CA ASP A 13 -1.87 8.44 8.18
C ASP A 13 -0.52 7.83 7.79
N ALA A 14 -0.51 6.51 7.63
CA ALA A 14 0.66 5.77 7.19
C ALA A 14 0.49 5.37 5.72
N HIS A 15 1.57 5.43 4.93
CA HIS A 15 1.52 5.00 3.54
C HIS A 15 2.39 3.77 3.26
N VAL A 16 1.92 2.94 2.33
CA VAL A 16 2.75 2.00 1.57
C VAL A 16 3.27 2.72 0.32
N MET A 17 4.49 2.37 -0.10
CA MET A 17 5.19 2.92 -1.26
C MET A 17 5.24 1.87 -2.36
N GLU A 18 4.09 1.49 -2.91
CA GLU A 18 4.01 0.44 -3.92
C GLU A 18 4.81 0.80 -5.17
N PHE A 19 5.46 -0.20 -5.76
CA PHE A 19 5.97 -0.04 -7.12
C PHE A 19 4.82 -0.12 -8.11
N PRO A 20 4.92 0.56 -9.28
CA PRO A 20 3.79 0.66 -10.19
C PRO A 20 3.22 -0.68 -10.65
N ASP A 21 4.05 -1.70 -10.82
CA ASP A 21 3.64 -3.02 -11.28
C ASP A 21 2.92 -3.86 -10.22
N LYS A 22 3.03 -3.50 -8.93
CA LYS A 22 2.52 -4.34 -7.82
C LYS A 22 1.03 -4.62 -7.92
N ILE A 23 0.24 -3.64 -8.32
CA ILE A 23 -1.22 -3.77 -8.48
C ILE A 23 -1.61 -4.83 -9.53
N VAL A 24 -0.76 -5.09 -10.53
CA VAL A 24 -1.05 -6.03 -11.63
C VAL A 24 -1.20 -7.46 -11.13
N GLU A 25 -0.52 -7.81 -10.03
CA GLU A 25 -0.68 -9.10 -9.35
C GLU A 25 -2.13 -9.32 -8.88
N PHE A 26 -2.81 -8.24 -8.50
CA PHE A 26 -4.16 -8.25 -7.91
C PHE A 26 -5.27 -7.95 -8.93
N ILE A 27 -4.96 -7.37 -10.08
CA ILE A 27 -5.93 -7.16 -11.17
C ILE A 27 -6.32 -8.52 -11.76
N SER A 28 -7.63 -8.74 -11.95
CA SER A 28 -8.16 -9.92 -12.63
C SER A 28 -7.56 -10.10 -14.03
N SER A 29 -7.19 -11.33 -14.38
CA SER A 29 -6.53 -11.67 -15.66
C SER A 29 -7.26 -11.12 -16.88
N LYS A 30 -8.60 -11.05 -16.83
CA LYS A 30 -9.46 -10.47 -17.86
C LYS A 30 -9.15 -9.01 -18.18
N TYR A 31 -8.75 -8.22 -17.19
CA TYR A 31 -8.56 -6.77 -17.29
C TYR A 31 -7.09 -6.34 -17.30
N ARG A 32 -6.14 -7.25 -17.04
CA ARG A 32 -4.71 -6.92 -16.90
C ARG A 32 -4.15 -6.17 -18.11
N GLU A 33 -4.36 -6.68 -19.31
CA GLU A 33 -3.81 -6.05 -20.52
C GLU A 33 -4.46 -4.69 -20.82
N GLU A 34 -5.76 -4.54 -20.55
CA GLU A 34 -6.48 -3.27 -20.67
C GLU A 34 -6.00 -2.24 -19.64
N PHE A 35 -5.60 -2.69 -18.45
CA PHE A 35 -5.14 -1.86 -17.35
C PHE A 35 -3.69 -1.37 -17.51
N ARG A 36 -2.81 -2.18 -18.12
CA ARG A 36 -1.36 -1.86 -18.25
C ARG A 36 -1.03 -0.45 -18.73
N PRO A 37 -1.73 0.15 -19.71
CA PRO A 37 -1.44 1.51 -20.16
C PRO A 37 -1.62 2.60 -19.10
N PHE A 38 -2.37 2.33 -18.02
CA PHE A 38 -2.66 3.28 -16.94
C PHE A 38 -1.65 3.22 -15.79
N LEU A 39 -0.71 2.26 -15.82
CA LEU A 39 0.33 2.16 -14.81
C LEU A 39 1.22 3.39 -14.79
N GLN A 40 1.57 3.83 -13.59
CA GLN A 40 2.58 4.86 -13.42
C GLN A 40 3.92 4.38 -13.97
N LYS A 41 4.67 5.30 -14.57
CA LYS A 41 6.00 4.99 -15.11
C LYS A 41 7.06 5.39 -14.10
N ARG A 42 7.95 4.46 -13.80
CA ARG A 42 9.16 4.68 -13.01
C ARG A 42 10.34 4.06 -13.74
N ASP A 43 11.50 4.67 -13.55
CA ASP A 43 12.74 4.14 -14.10
C ASP A 43 13.06 2.78 -13.47
N GLN A 44 13.31 1.77 -14.32
CA GLN A 44 13.53 0.40 -13.88
C GLN A 44 14.81 0.26 -13.05
N SER A 45 15.88 0.99 -13.41
CA SER A 45 17.13 0.97 -12.66
C SER A 45 16.94 1.57 -11.26
N TRP A 46 16.07 2.57 -11.12
CA TRP A 46 15.70 3.12 -9.82
C TRP A 46 14.90 2.11 -8.97
N ILE A 47 13.94 1.39 -9.55
CA ILE A 47 13.19 0.33 -8.85
C ILE A 47 14.16 -0.74 -8.33
N GLU A 48 15.04 -1.22 -9.21
CA GLU A 48 16.04 -2.24 -8.87
C GLU A 48 17.01 -1.75 -7.80
N LYS A 49 17.41 -0.48 -7.85
CA LYS A 49 18.22 0.15 -6.80
C LYS A 49 17.50 0.15 -5.46
N MET A 50 16.23 0.58 -5.40
CA MET A 50 15.46 0.59 -4.16
C MET A 50 15.26 -0.83 -3.61
N LYS A 51 14.96 -1.81 -4.47
CA LYS A 51 14.85 -3.22 -4.08
C LYS A 51 16.17 -3.78 -3.55
N SER A 52 17.28 -3.48 -4.23
CA SER A 52 18.62 -3.92 -3.83
C SER A 52 19.06 -3.31 -2.50
N LEU A 53 18.75 -2.02 -2.28
CA LEU A 53 19.05 -1.34 -1.03
C LEU A 53 18.37 -2.01 0.18
N GLN A 54 17.12 -2.47 0.00
CA GLN A 54 16.40 -3.20 1.05
C GLN A 54 16.88 -4.66 1.24
N ASN A 55 17.75 -5.18 0.35
CA ASN A 55 18.42 -6.47 0.49
C ASN A 55 19.81 -6.35 1.13
N ASP A 56 20.41 -5.17 1.12
CA ASP A 56 21.75 -4.95 1.65
C ASP A 56 21.78 -5.10 3.19
N PRO A 57 22.53 -6.07 3.74
CA PRO A 57 22.62 -6.29 5.19
C PRO A 57 23.14 -5.06 5.95
N GLU A 58 24.11 -4.33 5.41
CA GLU A 58 24.68 -3.14 6.07
C GLU A 58 23.64 -2.01 6.13
N TYR A 59 22.93 -1.79 5.02
CA TYR A 59 21.84 -0.82 4.97
C TYR A 59 20.74 -1.16 5.99
N ARG A 60 20.35 -2.44 6.07
CA ARG A 60 19.32 -2.94 6.99
C ARG A 60 19.76 -2.86 8.45
N ALA A 61 21.04 -3.08 8.76
CA ALA A 61 21.58 -2.96 10.12
C ALA A 61 21.45 -1.54 10.69
N GLY A 62 21.40 -0.51 9.83
CA GLY A 62 21.17 0.88 10.23
C GLY A 62 19.70 1.27 10.45
N ALA A 63 18.74 0.38 10.19
CA ALA A 63 17.33 0.75 10.09
C ALA A 63 16.75 1.38 11.37
N GLU A 64 17.13 0.90 12.56
CA GLU A 64 16.66 1.47 13.84
C GLU A 64 17.12 2.92 14.02
N ARG A 65 18.41 3.19 13.77
CA ARG A 65 19.00 4.53 13.90
C ARG A 65 18.39 5.52 12.90
N GLU A 66 18.04 5.02 11.73
CA GLU A 66 17.57 5.80 10.59
C GLU A 66 16.04 5.85 10.47
N ILE A 67 15.29 5.30 11.43
CA ILE A 67 13.83 5.14 11.35
C ILE A 67 13.10 6.47 11.12
N MET A 68 13.61 7.55 11.72
CA MET A 68 13.09 8.91 11.55
C MET A 68 13.77 9.71 10.44
N LEU A 69 14.72 9.15 9.69
CA LEU A 69 15.48 9.86 8.65
C LEU A 69 15.18 9.33 7.25
N ARG A 70 15.11 8.01 7.08
CA ARG A 70 14.74 7.39 5.80
C ARG A 70 13.26 7.64 5.49
N ARG A 71 12.95 7.93 4.22
CA ARG A 71 11.61 8.30 3.74
C ARG A 71 11.30 7.65 2.40
N GLY A 72 10.00 7.56 2.08
CA GLY A 72 9.54 6.91 0.86
C GLY A 72 10.12 5.50 0.74
N HIS A 73 10.53 5.10 -0.46
CA HIS A 73 11.03 3.76 -0.76
C HIS A 73 12.34 3.38 -0.03
N THR A 74 13.02 4.34 0.59
CA THR A 74 14.22 4.08 1.41
C THR A 74 13.87 3.68 2.85
N ALA A 75 12.64 3.94 3.31
CA ALA A 75 12.22 3.59 4.67
C ALA A 75 12.06 2.07 4.84
N LEU A 76 12.31 1.59 6.05
CA LEU A 76 12.04 0.20 6.42
C LEU A 76 10.54 -0.06 6.30
N GLY A 77 10.15 -1.19 5.68
CA GLY A 77 8.74 -1.53 5.50
C GLY A 77 7.98 -0.58 4.57
N ALA A 78 8.67 0.18 3.71
CA ALA A 78 8.03 1.07 2.75
C ALA A 78 7.16 0.30 1.75
N PHE A 79 7.70 -0.80 1.20
CA PHE A 79 7.03 -1.64 0.20
C PHE A 79 7.14 -3.14 0.46
N ARG A 80 7.96 -3.55 1.44
CA ARG A 80 8.06 -4.93 1.92
C ARG A 80 7.23 -5.07 3.18
N LYS A 81 6.14 -5.82 3.10
CA LYS A 81 5.22 -5.96 4.24
C LYS A 81 5.90 -6.63 5.43
N GLU A 82 6.77 -7.61 5.18
CA GLU A 82 7.47 -8.38 6.22
C GLU A 82 8.38 -7.51 7.10
N ASP A 83 8.81 -6.35 6.59
CA ASP A 83 9.65 -5.41 7.32
C ASP A 83 8.81 -4.42 8.17
N ARG A 84 7.50 -4.28 7.92
CA ARG A 84 6.64 -3.30 8.59
C ARG A 84 6.43 -3.54 10.09
N PRO A 85 6.31 -4.78 10.61
CA PRO A 85 6.24 -5.02 12.06
C PRO A 85 7.42 -4.39 12.80
N LYS A 86 8.62 -4.53 12.24
CA LYS A 86 9.85 -3.99 12.81
C LYS A 86 9.89 -2.46 12.75
N THR A 87 9.32 -1.85 11.70
CA THR A 87 9.09 -0.40 11.64
C THR A 87 8.19 0.06 12.80
N LEU A 88 7.09 -0.63 13.08
CA LEU A 88 6.21 -0.32 14.20
C LEU A 88 6.91 -0.48 15.56
N ASP A 89 7.72 -1.52 15.73
CA ASP A 89 8.50 -1.74 16.94
C ASP A 89 9.51 -0.61 17.18
N TYR A 90 10.19 -0.16 16.13
CA TYR A 90 11.13 0.96 16.21
C TYR A 90 10.45 2.31 16.39
N LEU A 91 9.25 2.52 15.86
CA LEU A 91 8.49 3.74 16.10
C LEU A 91 7.85 3.75 17.49
N GLY A 92 7.46 2.59 18.00
CA GLY A 92 6.67 2.45 19.22
C GLY A 92 5.18 2.70 19.02
N PHE A 93 4.67 2.52 17.79
CA PHE A 93 3.27 2.76 17.47
C PHE A 93 2.41 1.53 17.78
N THR A 94 1.23 1.78 18.33
CA THR A 94 0.25 0.76 18.70
C THR A 94 -0.49 0.22 17.48
N SER A 95 -0.84 1.10 16.53
CA SER A 95 -1.37 0.69 15.22
C SER A 95 -1.14 1.76 14.16
N GLN A 96 -1.32 1.38 12.90
CA GLN A 96 -1.28 2.26 11.72
C GLN A 96 -2.52 2.08 10.86
N LEU A 97 -3.21 3.17 10.51
CA LEU A 97 -4.12 3.20 9.38
C LEU A 97 -3.30 3.39 8.10
N VAL A 98 -3.39 2.44 7.17
CA VAL A 98 -2.48 2.34 6.02
C VAL A 98 -3.19 2.69 4.71
N PHE A 99 -2.66 3.68 4.00
CA PHE A 99 -3.09 4.16 2.70
C PHE A 99 -2.11 3.78 1.59
N THR A 100 -2.61 3.70 0.36
CA THR A 100 -1.78 3.57 -0.85
C THR A 100 -1.03 4.86 -1.17
N SER A 101 0.04 4.78 -1.96
CA SER A 101 0.65 5.96 -2.59
C SER A 101 0.37 6.01 -4.08
N ASP A 102 0.76 4.97 -4.83
CA ASP A 102 0.72 4.99 -6.31
C ASP A 102 -0.72 4.83 -6.84
N ALA A 103 -1.59 4.15 -6.10
CA ALA A 103 -2.97 3.89 -6.50
C ALA A 103 -3.98 4.94 -6.01
N LEU A 104 -3.53 6.01 -5.34
CA LEU A 104 -4.41 6.97 -4.64
C LEU A 104 -5.50 7.59 -5.54
N GLY A 105 -5.17 7.89 -6.80
CA GLY A 105 -6.09 8.47 -7.77
C GLY A 105 -6.86 7.46 -8.62
N ASN A 106 -6.89 6.18 -8.22
CA ASN A 106 -7.45 5.07 -9.00
C ASN A 106 -7.02 5.10 -10.47
N TYR A 107 -5.74 5.44 -10.69
CA TYR A 107 -5.09 5.54 -12.00
C TYR A 107 -5.77 6.47 -13.02
N GLY A 108 -6.59 7.43 -12.56
CA GLY A 108 -7.32 8.34 -13.43
C GLY A 108 -8.40 7.64 -14.27
N LEU A 109 -8.86 6.45 -13.84
CA LEU A 109 -9.87 5.67 -14.53
C LEU A 109 -11.30 6.20 -14.33
N GLU A 110 -11.48 7.19 -13.46
CA GLU A 110 -12.79 7.69 -13.06
C GLU A 110 -13.33 8.78 -14.02
N THR A 111 -13.48 8.41 -15.29
CA THR A 111 -13.81 9.35 -16.39
C THR A 111 -15.21 9.20 -16.97
N GLY A 112 -15.99 8.20 -16.53
CA GLY A 112 -17.25 7.81 -17.16
C GLY A 112 -17.08 6.80 -18.31
N LYS A 113 -15.92 6.78 -18.98
CA LYS A 113 -15.64 5.86 -20.12
C LYS A 113 -15.00 4.54 -19.68
N THR A 114 -14.29 4.58 -18.56
CA THR A 114 -13.46 3.48 -18.03
C THR A 114 -14.01 2.91 -16.72
N ASN A 115 -15.29 3.12 -16.42
CA ASN A 115 -15.89 2.79 -15.12
C ASN A 115 -15.74 1.31 -14.73
N LYS A 116 -15.89 0.39 -15.69
CA LYS A 116 -15.69 -1.04 -15.44
C LYS A 116 -14.26 -1.34 -14.99
N LEU A 117 -13.28 -0.70 -15.63
CA LEU A 117 -11.87 -0.84 -15.30
C LEU A 117 -11.54 -0.16 -13.97
N ALA A 118 -12.15 1.01 -13.69
CA ALA A 118 -12.03 1.70 -12.40
C ALA A 118 -12.54 0.85 -11.23
N CYS A 119 -13.66 0.14 -11.43
CA CYS A 119 -14.23 -0.77 -10.43
C CYS A 119 -13.33 -1.99 -10.20
N GLU A 120 -12.74 -2.57 -11.25
CA GLU A 120 -11.76 -3.66 -11.09
C GLU A 120 -10.48 -3.17 -10.40
N ALA A 121 -9.97 -2.00 -10.75
CA ALA A 121 -8.79 -1.41 -10.14
C ALA A 121 -9.00 -1.15 -8.64
N ALA A 122 -10.16 -0.65 -8.24
CA ALA A 122 -10.51 -0.47 -6.83
C ALA A 122 -10.55 -1.80 -6.06
N ARG A 123 -11.15 -2.85 -6.64
CA ARG A 123 -11.15 -4.18 -6.02
C ARG A 123 -9.75 -4.76 -5.89
N ALA A 124 -8.91 -4.61 -6.92
CA ALA A 124 -7.51 -5.01 -6.89
C ALA A 124 -6.72 -4.25 -5.83
N HIS A 125 -6.93 -2.94 -5.71
CA HIS A 125 -6.35 -2.11 -4.66
C HIS A 125 -6.71 -2.65 -3.28
N ASN A 126 -7.99 -2.96 -3.03
CA ASN A 126 -8.43 -3.45 -1.72
C ASN A 126 -7.77 -4.79 -1.37
N ARG A 127 -7.66 -5.72 -2.33
CA ARG A 127 -6.91 -6.97 -2.16
C ARG A 127 -5.43 -6.71 -1.86
N MET A 128 -4.80 -5.77 -2.56
CA MET A 128 -3.40 -5.41 -2.38
C MET A 128 -3.14 -4.82 -0.99
N MET A 129 -4.00 -3.92 -0.52
CA MET A 129 -3.87 -3.28 0.79
C MET A 129 -4.08 -4.27 1.94
N VAL A 130 -5.08 -5.15 1.81
CA VAL A 130 -5.30 -6.25 2.77
C VAL A 130 -4.12 -7.21 2.78
N ASP A 131 -3.57 -7.58 1.62
CA ASP A 131 -2.39 -8.44 1.57
C ASP A 131 -1.16 -7.80 2.22
N PHE A 132 -0.96 -6.49 2.03
CA PHE A 132 0.14 -5.77 2.67
C PHE A 132 -0.02 -5.73 4.19
N CYS A 133 -1.24 -5.57 4.69
CA CYS A 133 -1.50 -5.43 6.13
C CYS A 133 -1.66 -6.76 6.87
N ASN A 134 -1.84 -7.88 6.17
CA ASN A 134 -2.12 -9.18 6.81
C ASN A 134 -0.99 -9.76 7.68
N VAL A 135 0.21 -9.17 7.63
CA VAL A 135 1.40 -9.65 8.37
C VAL A 135 1.41 -9.22 9.84
N ASP A 136 0.62 -8.22 10.23
CA ASP A 136 0.58 -7.72 11.61
C ASP A 136 -0.78 -7.09 11.93
N ASN A 137 -1.41 -7.50 13.03
CA ASN A 137 -2.72 -7.00 13.46
C ASN A 137 -2.73 -5.50 13.78
N ARG A 138 -1.56 -4.87 13.96
CA ARG A 138 -1.40 -3.43 14.15
C ARG A 138 -1.58 -2.65 12.84
N MET A 139 -1.58 -3.30 11.68
CA MET A 139 -1.75 -2.66 10.39
C MET A 139 -3.21 -2.72 9.95
N LEU A 140 -3.82 -1.55 9.75
CA LEU A 140 -5.23 -1.41 9.42
C LEU A 140 -5.35 -0.93 7.97
N ALA A 141 -5.67 -1.85 7.05
CA ALA A 141 -5.81 -1.54 5.64
C ALA A 141 -7.00 -0.60 5.38
N THR A 142 -6.80 0.39 4.51
CA THR A 142 -7.89 1.21 3.97
C THR A 142 -8.40 0.66 2.64
N GLY A 143 -9.70 0.78 2.41
CA GLY A 143 -10.37 0.41 1.17
C GLY A 143 -10.59 1.63 0.27
N TYR A 144 -10.60 1.38 -1.04
CA TYR A 144 -10.99 2.33 -2.06
C TYR A 144 -12.35 1.95 -2.64
N VAL A 145 -13.26 2.91 -2.71
CA VAL A 145 -14.61 2.74 -3.26
C VAL A 145 -14.85 3.82 -4.33
N PRO A 146 -14.86 3.44 -5.62
CA PRO A 146 -15.03 4.38 -6.70
C PRO A 146 -16.51 4.75 -6.83
N LEU A 147 -16.83 6.05 -6.91
CA LEU A 147 -18.22 6.52 -7.02
C LEU A 147 -18.73 6.63 -8.46
N VAL A 148 -17.93 6.18 -9.43
CA VAL A 148 -18.27 6.25 -10.86
C VAL A 148 -19.38 5.31 -11.30
N ASP A 149 -19.68 4.30 -10.49
CA ASP A 149 -20.80 3.38 -10.70
C ASP A 149 -21.53 3.18 -9.37
N LEU A 150 -22.69 3.80 -9.24
CA LEU A 150 -23.50 3.78 -8.01
C LEU A 150 -24.10 2.41 -7.70
N GLN A 151 -24.12 1.48 -8.65
CA GLN A 151 -24.55 0.10 -8.41
C GLN A 151 -23.40 -0.74 -7.87
N GLU A 152 -22.18 -0.52 -8.37
CA GLU A 152 -21.00 -1.26 -7.95
C GLU A 152 -20.36 -0.71 -6.67
N ALA A 153 -20.40 0.60 -6.42
CA ALA A 153 -19.82 1.24 -5.24
C ALA A 153 -20.22 0.55 -3.90
N PRO A 154 -21.51 0.32 -3.59
CA PRO A 154 -21.88 -0.36 -2.34
C PRO A 154 -21.40 -1.82 -2.30
N ARG A 155 -21.31 -2.51 -3.44
CA ARG A 155 -20.78 -3.89 -3.50
C ARG A 155 -19.29 -3.92 -3.19
N ILE A 156 -18.53 -3.03 -3.81
CA ILE A 156 -17.08 -2.89 -3.57
C ILE A 156 -16.82 -2.53 -2.10
N ALA A 157 -17.63 -1.65 -1.51
CA ALA A 157 -17.52 -1.31 -0.10
C ALA A 157 -17.74 -2.53 0.81
N LEU A 158 -18.78 -3.34 0.54
CA LEU A 158 -19.04 -4.57 1.29
C LEU A 158 -17.91 -5.60 1.12
N GLU A 159 -17.45 -5.82 -0.11
CA GLU A 159 -16.32 -6.70 -0.40
C GLU A 159 -15.06 -6.26 0.37
N ALA A 160 -14.76 -4.96 0.43
CA ALA A 160 -13.63 -4.42 1.17
C ALA A 160 -13.74 -4.69 2.68
N LEU A 161 -14.92 -4.47 3.25
CA LEU A 161 -15.20 -4.76 4.66
C LEU A 161 -15.07 -6.26 4.97
N GLU A 162 -15.61 -7.12 4.12
CA GLU A 162 -15.52 -8.60 4.25
C GLU A 162 -14.07 -9.09 4.17
N MET A 163 -13.24 -8.48 3.32
CA MET A 163 -11.80 -8.77 3.24
C MET A 163 -11.01 -8.26 4.45
N GLY A 164 -11.59 -7.34 5.25
CA GLY A 164 -11.00 -6.86 6.49
C GLY A 164 -10.42 -5.45 6.45
N CYS A 165 -10.70 -4.65 5.42
CA CYS A 165 -10.44 -3.21 5.45
C CYS A 165 -11.12 -2.57 6.67
N LYS A 166 -10.44 -1.61 7.30
CA LYS A 166 -10.86 -0.98 8.56
C LYS A 166 -11.20 0.51 8.43
N GLY A 167 -10.92 1.10 7.27
CA GLY A 167 -11.23 2.48 6.91
C GLY A 167 -11.30 2.66 5.41
#